data_AF-A0A4Q0M293-F1
#
_entry.id   AF-A0A4Q0M293-F1
#
_cell.length_a   1.000
_cell.length_b   1.000
_cell.length_c   1.000
_cell.angle_alpha   90.00
_cell.angle_beta   90.00
_cell.angle_gamma   90.00
#
_symmetry.space_group_name_H-M   'P 1'
#
loop_
_entity.id
_entity.type
_entity.pdbx_description
1 polymer ?
#
loop_
_entity_poly.entity_id
_entity_poly.type
_entity_poly.pdbx_seq_one_letter_code
_entity_poly.pdbx_strand_id
1 'polypeptide(L)' 'PVGFAHGFCTLEPDTEVAYKVTAYYSAECDRGVLWSDPAIAIDWPVDPDKAQLSDKDRKAPRLAEAPDLF' A
#
# COMPACT_ATOMS: atom_id res chain seq x y z
N PRO A 1 3.96 -11.75 -4.48
CA PRO A 1 3.69 -12.46 -5.76
C PRO A 1 2.72 -11.66 -6.64
N VAL A 2 2.62 -11.97 -7.94
CA VAL A 2 1.57 -11.35 -8.79
C VAL A 2 0.20 -11.68 -8.21
N GLY A 3 -0.69 -10.67 -8.15
CA GLY A 3 -2.04 -10.81 -7.57
C GLY A 3 -2.11 -10.65 -6.05
N PHE A 4 -0.99 -10.37 -5.37
CA PHE A 4 -0.98 -10.05 -3.94
C PHE A 4 -0.63 -8.58 -3.72
N ALA A 5 -1.32 -7.96 -2.78
CA ALA A 5 -0.95 -6.63 -2.29
C ALA A 5 0.37 -6.70 -1.50
N HIS A 6 1.17 -5.64 -1.59
CA HIS A 6 2.39 -5.48 -0.81
C HIS A 6 2.44 -4.05 -0.27
N GLY A 7 2.92 -3.88 0.96
CA GLY A 7 3.09 -2.59 1.61
C GLY A 7 4.25 -2.65 2.61
N PHE A 8 4.86 -1.50 2.88
CA PHE A 8 6.00 -1.37 3.78
C PHE A 8 5.78 -0.21 4.75
N CYS A 9 6.25 -0.37 5.98
CA CYS A 9 6.36 0.69 6.98
C CYS A 9 7.83 0.78 7.40
N THR A 10 8.52 1.87 7.07
CA THR A 10 9.90 2.09 7.51
C THR A 10 9.90 2.59 8.96
N LEU A 11 10.85 2.10 9.77
CA LEU A 11 10.90 2.39 11.22
C LEU A 11 12.00 3.37 11.60
N GLU A 12 12.98 3.55 10.71
CA GLU A 12 14.13 4.42 10.91
C GLU A 12 14.22 5.46 9.78
N PRO A 13 14.75 6.66 10.05
CA PRO A 13 15.10 7.63 9.01
C PRO A 13 16.03 7.01 7.97
N ASP A 14 16.00 7.55 6.75
CA ASP A 14 16.93 7.16 5.67
C ASP A 14 16.89 5.66 5.29
N THR A 15 15.77 4.98 5.55
CA THR A 15 15.55 3.59 5.12
C THR A 15 15.33 3.51 3.62
N GLU A 16 16.10 2.68 2.92
CA GLU A 16 15.91 2.37 1.50
C GLU A 16 15.29 0.98 1.29
N VAL A 17 14.28 0.91 0.43
CA VAL A 17 13.64 -0.36 0.02
C VAL A 17 13.88 -0.58 -1.48
N ALA A 18 14.57 -1.66 -1.82
CA ALA A 18 14.79 -2.08 -3.20
C ALA A 18 14.19 -3.46 -3.44
N TYR A 19 13.43 -3.61 -4.53
CA TYR A 19 12.82 -4.90 -4.90
C TYR A 19 12.86 -5.11 -6.42
N LYS A 20 12.98 -6.37 -6.82
CA LYS A 20 12.92 -6.77 -8.23
C LYS A 20 11.48 -6.88 -8.67
N VAL A 21 11.20 -6.43 -9.88
CA VAL A 21 9.88 -6.52 -10.53
C VAL A 21 9.98 -7.38 -11.79
N THR A 22 8.87 -8.02 -12.14
CA THR A 22 8.77 -8.85 -13.36
C THR A 22 8.31 -8.06 -14.58
N ALA A 23 7.84 -6.83 -14.40
CA ALA A 23 7.36 -5.94 -15.48
C ALA A 23 7.65 -4.47 -15.14
N TYR A 24 7.65 -3.61 -16.17
CA TYR A 24 7.75 -2.16 -16.00
C TYR A 24 6.48 -1.59 -15.36
N TYR A 25 6.62 -0.44 -14.69
CA TYR A 25 5.50 0.26 -14.08
C TYR A 25 4.49 0.75 -15.14
N SER A 26 3.20 0.62 -14.82
CA SER A 26 2.08 1.20 -15.56
C SER A 26 1.08 1.79 -14.58
N ALA A 27 0.91 3.11 -14.59
CA ALA A 27 -0.04 3.80 -13.71
C ALA A 27 -1.50 3.36 -13.96
N GLU A 28 -1.84 3.00 -15.20
CA GLU A 28 -3.20 2.56 -15.58
C GLU A 28 -3.55 1.19 -14.97
N CYS A 29 -2.54 0.34 -14.77
CA CYS A 29 -2.69 -1.00 -14.19
C CYS A 29 -2.41 -1.03 -12.68
N ASP A 30 -1.98 0.08 -12.09
CA ASP A 30 -1.66 0.18 -10.68
C ASP A 30 -2.94 0.32 -9.85
N ARG A 31 -3.02 -0.42 -8.75
CA ARG A 31 -4.15 -0.42 -7.82
C ARG A 31 -3.63 -0.48 -6.39
N GLY A 32 -4.39 0.11 -5.48
CA GLY A 32 -4.07 0.13 -4.06
C GLY A 32 -5.31 -0.08 -3.22
N VAL A 33 -5.09 -0.44 -1.97
CA VAL A 33 -6.11 -0.50 -0.91
C VAL A 33 -5.64 0.38 0.22
N LEU A 34 -6.59 0.96 0.97
CA LEU A 34 -6.30 1.71 2.18
C LEU A 34 -5.42 0.85 3.12
N TRP A 35 -4.20 1.32 3.36
CA TRP A 35 -3.20 0.59 4.14
C TRP A 35 -3.71 0.25 5.56
N SER A 36 -4.52 1.14 6.15
CA SER A 36 -5.13 1.02 7.47
C SER A 36 -6.57 0.51 7.43
N ASP A 37 -6.97 -0.20 6.37
CA ASP A 37 -8.30 -0.78 6.29
C ASP A 37 -8.57 -1.74 7.48
N PRO A 38 -9.59 -1.46 8.31
CA PRO A 38 -9.92 -2.30 9.45
C PRO A 38 -10.37 -3.72 9.07
N ALA A 39 -10.81 -3.96 7.82
CA ALA A 39 -11.15 -5.30 7.35
C ALA A 39 -9.90 -6.16 7.10
N ILE A 40 -8.75 -5.55 6.78
CA ILE A 40 -7.46 -6.25 6.65
C ILE A 40 -6.79 -6.37 8.02
N ALA A 41 -6.98 -5.38 8.90
CA ALA A 41 -6.57 -5.40 10.30
C ALA A 41 -5.06 -5.69 10.51
N ILE A 42 -4.20 -5.07 9.70
CA ILE A 42 -2.75 -5.13 9.91
C ILE A 42 -2.38 -4.22 11.08
N ASP A 43 -1.66 -4.77 12.05
CA ASP A 43 -1.10 -4.02 13.18
C ASP A 43 0.18 -3.32 12.75
N TRP A 44 0.02 -2.20 12.04
CA TRP A 44 1.15 -1.42 11.56
C TRP A 44 1.85 -0.71 12.73
N PRO A 45 3.19 -0.76 12.82
CA PRO A 45 3.97 -0.12 13.89
C PRO A 45 4.13 1.40 13.69
N VAL A 46 3.05 2.08 13.32
CA VAL A 46 3.01 3.52 13.09
C VAL A 46 1.66 4.09 13.51
N ASP A 47 1.71 5.26 14.14
CA ASP A 47 0.52 6.05 14.42
C ASP A 47 -0.09 6.57 13.09
N PRO A 48 -1.36 6.28 12.78
CA PRO A 48 -2.00 6.72 11.54
C PRO A 48 -1.88 8.23 11.26
N ASP A 49 -1.87 9.06 12.30
CA ASP A 49 -1.76 10.52 12.15
C ASP A 49 -0.33 10.96 11.80
N LYS A 50 0.66 10.10 12.05
CA LYS A 50 2.08 10.33 11.73
C LYS A 50 2.54 9.64 10.45
N ALA A 51 1.69 8.80 9.86
CA ALA A 51 2.00 8.10 8.63
C ALA A 51 2.21 9.11 7.48
N GLN A 52 3.41 9.09 6.92
CA GLN A 52 3.75 9.87 5.72
C GLN A 52 3.38 9.06 4.50
N LEU A 53 2.31 9.47 3.83
CA LEU A 53 1.72 8.78 2.70
C LEU A 53 1.71 9.68 1.47
N SER A 54 1.84 9.06 0.29
CA SER A 54 1.60 9.73 -0.98
C SER A 54 0.12 10.14 -1.12
N ASP A 55 -0.16 11.07 -2.02
CA ASP A 55 -1.55 11.45 -2.32
C ASP A 55 -2.38 10.29 -2.87
N LYS A 56 -1.73 9.34 -3.56
CA LYS A 56 -2.37 8.13 -4.08
C LYS A 56 -2.82 7.23 -2.94
N ASP A 57 -1.93 6.95 -1.99
CA ASP A 57 -2.22 6.01 -0.89
C ASP A 57 -3.23 6.60 0.11
N ARG A 58 -3.23 7.92 0.31
CA ARG A 58 -4.25 8.63 1.10
C ARG A 58 -5.66 8.51 0.53
N LYS A 59 -5.78 8.31 -0.79
CA LYS A 59 -7.05 8.22 -1.52
C LYS A 59 -7.38 6.78 -1.93
N ALA A 60 -6.57 5.80 -1.52
CA ALA A 60 -6.83 4.41 -1.85
C ALA A 60 -8.16 3.95 -1.22
N PRO A 61 -8.99 3.21 -1.97
CA PRO A 61 -10.28 2.73 -1.48
C PRO A 61 -10.11 1.68 -0.38
N ARG A 62 -11.14 1.46 0.44
CA ARG A 62 -11.19 0.26 1.27
C ARG A 62 -11.31 -0.99 0.39
N LEU A 63 -10.92 -2.13 0.93
CA LEU A 63 -11.00 -3.43 0.25
C LEU A 63 -12.42 -3.71 -0.26
N ALA A 64 -13.43 -3.38 0.56
CA ALA A 64 -14.84 -3.54 0.21
C ALA A 64 -15.31 -2.59 -0.91
N GLU A 65 -14.56 -1.52 -1.19
CA GLU A 65 -14.86 -0.50 -2.19
C GLU A 65 -14.05 -0.71 -3.49
N ALA A 66 -13.22 -1.75 -3.54
CA ALA A 66 -12.32 -2.06 -4.65
C ALA A 66 -12.69 -3.39 -5.34
N PRO A 67 -13.89 -3.50 -5.95
CA PRO A 67 -14.36 -4.73 -6.57
C PRO A 67 -13.54 -5.13 -7.81
N ASP A 68 -12.79 -4.20 -8.41
CA ASP A 68 -11.91 -4.44 -9.55
C ASP A 68 -10.59 -5.13 -9.18
N LEU A 69 -10.33 -5.34 -7.88
CA LEU A 69 -9.19 -6.12 -7.40
C LEU A 69 -9.42 -7.64 -7.42
N PHE A 70 -10.66 -8.09 -7.68
CA PHE A 70 -11.09 -9.48 -7.55
C PHE A 70 -11.73 -10.02 -8.83
#